data_AF-A0A8B6J223-F1
#
_entry.id   AF-A0A8B6J223-F1
#
_cell.length_a   1.000
_cell.length_b   1.000
_cell.length_c   1.000
_cell.angle_alpha   90.00
_cell.angle_beta   90.00
_cell.angle_gamma   90.00
#
_symmetry.space_group_name_H-M   'P 1'
#
loop_
_entity.id
_entity.type
_entity.pdbx_description
1 polymer ?
#
loop_
_entity_poly.entity_id
_entity_poly.type
_entity_poly.pdbx_seq_one_letter_code
_entity_poly.pdbx_strand_id
1 'polypeptide(L)'
;MKSNSQGTPLEATFELRKKTANDTVTVRNAVSDKGTGKFYFEGLPPGEYEVWETKAPDGYVKPVKAVATFRINDEGEVFEKSLEDGRIINYPRPELPATGGPGIFVYLFIGSSLCLVAFFWNRSSRFTR
;
A
#
# COMPACT_ATOMS: atom_id res chain seq x y z
N MET A 1 -5.78 -12.56 12.52
CA MET A 1 -6.77 -11.46 12.43
C MET A 1 -6.12 -10.22 11.87
N LYS A 2 -6.89 -9.33 11.24
CA LYS A 2 -6.45 -8.07 10.66
C LYS A 2 -6.87 -6.89 11.54
N SER A 3 -5.90 -6.08 11.95
CA SER A 3 -6.15 -4.91 12.82
C SER A 3 -5.23 -3.72 12.52
N ASN A 4 -5.47 -2.59 13.18
CA ASN A 4 -4.49 -1.51 13.32
C ASN A 4 -3.55 -1.79 14.53
N SER A 5 -2.61 -0.87 14.79
CA SER A 5 -1.69 -0.94 15.94
C SER A 5 -2.37 -0.86 17.32
N GLN A 6 -3.59 -0.33 17.38
CA GLN A 6 -4.42 -0.25 18.59
C GLN A 6 -5.30 -1.51 18.78
N GLY A 7 -5.20 -2.48 17.86
CA GLY A 7 -5.99 -3.71 17.86
C GLY A 7 -7.42 -3.56 17.37
N THR A 8 -7.81 -2.41 16.82
CA THR A 8 -9.12 -2.24 16.17
C THR A 8 -9.18 -3.11 14.90
N PRO A 9 -10.22 -3.93 14.73
CA PRO A 9 -10.45 -4.72 13.52
C PRO A 9 -10.49 -3.89 12.23
N LEU A 10 -9.97 -4.46 11.14
CA LEU A 10 -10.02 -3.85 9.81
C LEU A 10 -10.47 -4.86 8.75
N GLU A 11 -11.26 -4.37 7.78
CA GLU A 11 -11.61 -5.10 6.56
C GLU A 11 -10.51 -4.90 5.50
N ALA A 12 -9.98 -5.99 4.97
CA ALA A 12 -8.96 -6.01 3.92
C ALA A 12 -9.12 -7.26 3.05
N THR A 13 -8.61 -7.21 1.82
CA THR A 13 -8.63 -8.35 0.89
C THR A 13 -7.25 -8.99 0.83
N PHE A 14 -7.25 -10.32 0.87
CA PHE A 14 -6.06 -11.16 0.88
C PHE A 14 -6.08 -12.18 -0.25
N GLU A 15 -4.90 -12.46 -0.78
CA GLU A 15 -4.60 -13.61 -1.62
C GLU A 15 -3.71 -14.59 -0.84
N LEU A 16 -4.04 -15.87 -0.91
CA LEU A 16 -3.14 -16.94 -0.51
C LEU A 16 -2.42 -17.45 -1.76
N ARG A 17 -1.10 -17.42 -1.74
CA ARG A 17 -0.25 -17.93 -2.81
C ARG A 17 0.52 -19.14 -2.33
N LYS A 18 0.55 -20.21 -3.13
CA LYS A 18 1.35 -21.41 -2.89
C LYS A 18 2.64 -21.29 -3.68
N LYS A 19 3.77 -21.56 -3.03
CA LYS A 19 5.07 -21.61 -3.69
C LYS A 19 5.21 -22.89 -4.50
N THR A 20 5.77 -22.76 -5.69
CA THR A 20 6.08 -23.84 -6.63
C THR A 20 7.59 -23.84 -6.92
N ALA A 21 8.07 -24.71 -7.81
CA ALA A 21 9.49 -24.84 -8.10
C ALA A 21 10.17 -23.51 -8.48
N ASN A 22 9.49 -22.64 -9.23
CA ASN A 22 10.08 -21.40 -9.76
C ASN A 22 9.22 -20.14 -9.49
N ASP A 23 7.99 -20.27 -8.99
CA ASP A 23 7.06 -19.14 -8.86
C ASP A 23 6.05 -19.34 -7.71
N THR A 24 5.17 -18.36 -7.50
CA THR A 24 4.03 -18.42 -6.58
C THR A 24 2.71 -18.36 -7.35
N VAL A 25 1.77 -19.23 -7.01
CA VAL A 25 0.46 -19.31 -7.66
C VAL A 25 -0.63 -18.96 -6.66
N THR A 26 -1.52 -18.02 -7.00
CA THR A 26 -2.69 -17.72 -6.18
C THR A 26 -3.64 -18.93 -6.14
N VAL A 27 -3.92 -19.42 -4.94
CA VAL A 27 -4.76 -20.61 -4.71
C VAL A 27 -6.08 -20.29 -4.03
N ARG A 28 -6.16 -19.21 -3.25
CA ARG A 28 -7.38 -18.77 -2.54
C ARG A 28 -7.39 -17.25 -2.37
N ASN A 29 -8.60 -16.71 -2.18
CA ASN A 29 -8.83 -15.33 -1.78
C ASN A 29 -9.60 -15.31 -0.47
N ALA A 30 -9.39 -14.28 0.34
CA ALA A 30 -10.18 -14.05 1.55
C ALA A 30 -10.41 -12.54 1.77
N VAL A 31 -11.48 -12.21 2.47
CA VAL A 31 -11.74 -10.86 2.96
C VAL A 31 -11.87 -10.95 4.47
N SER A 32 -11.17 -10.08 5.20
CA SER A 32 -11.34 -10.01 6.65
C SER A 32 -12.66 -9.38 7.02
N ASP A 33 -13.34 -9.97 7.99
CA ASP A 33 -14.58 -9.44 8.52
C ASP A 33 -14.40 -8.03 9.10
N LYS A 34 -15.34 -7.12 8.82
CA LYS A 34 -15.24 -5.72 9.25
C LYS A 34 -15.36 -5.54 10.76
N GLY A 35 -16.15 -6.38 11.43
CA GLY A 35 -16.41 -6.28 12.87
C GLY A 35 -15.32 -6.93 13.74
N THR A 36 -14.68 -7.98 13.24
CA THR A 36 -13.76 -8.84 14.00
C THR A 36 -12.36 -8.92 13.42
N GLY A 37 -12.18 -8.57 12.14
CA GLY A 37 -10.91 -8.66 11.42
C GLY A 37 -10.51 -10.10 11.12
N LYS A 38 -11.39 -11.08 11.37
CA LYS A 38 -11.07 -12.49 11.18
C LYS A 38 -11.22 -12.89 9.71
N PHE A 39 -10.34 -13.77 9.27
CA PHE A 39 -10.39 -14.49 8.00
C PHE A 39 -9.60 -15.79 8.16
N TYR A 40 -9.86 -16.76 7.30
CA TYR A 40 -9.22 -18.07 7.34
C TYR A 40 -9.14 -18.68 5.94
N PHE A 41 -8.21 -19.61 5.79
CA PHE A 41 -8.07 -20.45 4.60
C PHE A 41 -8.21 -21.90 5.05
N GLU A 42 -9.07 -22.67 4.39
CA GLU A 42 -9.39 -24.05 4.76
C GLU A 42 -9.06 -25.02 3.62
N GLY A 43 -8.87 -26.29 3.98
CA GLY A 43 -8.65 -27.37 3.02
C GLY A 43 -7.39 -27.18 2.18
N LEU A 44 -6.31 -26.69 2.81
CA LEU A 44 -5.04 -26.45 2.13
C LEU A 44 -4.21 -27.74 2.10
N PRO A 45 -3.73 -28.18 0.93
CA PRO A 45 -2.82 -29.33 0.83
C PRO A 45 -1.43 -28.99 1.40
N PRO A 46 -0.56 -30.00 1.62
CA PRO A 46 0.82 -29.79 2.03
C PRO A 46 1.57 -28.84 1.08
N GLY A 47 2.47 -28.02 1.65
CA GLY A 47 3.31 -27.08 0.91
C GLY A 47 3.61 -25.77 1.65
N GLU A 48 4.23 -24.84 0.93
CA GLU A 48 4.64 -23.53 1.44
C GLU A 48 3.71 -22.44 0.92
N TYR A 49 3.30 -21.55 1.81
CA TYR A 49 2.28 -20.53 1.51
C TYR A 49 2.70 -19.14 1.94
N GLU A 50 2.25 -18.16 1.15
CA GLU A 50 2.38 -16.74 1.40
C GLU A 50 1.02 -16.06 1.39
N VAL A 51 0.74 -15.24 2.39
CA VAL A 51 -0.46 -14.40 2.48
C VAL A 51 -0.09 -13.00 1.99
N TRP A 52 -0.84 -12.50 1.02
CA TRP A 52 -0.63 -11.19 0.40
C TRP A 52 -1.85 -10.31 0.63
N GLU A 53 -1.67 -9.12 1.21
CA GLU A 53 -2.75 -8.13 1.29
C GLU A 53 -2.86 -7.38 -0.05
N THR A 54 -3.90 -7.68 -0.81
CA THR A 54 -4.09 -7.11 -2.16
C THR A 54 -4.82 -5.79 -2.13
N LYS A 55 -5.70 -5.60 -1.14
CA LYS A 55 -6.43 -4.36 -0.90
C LYS A 55 -6.34 -4.02 0.59
N ALA A 56 -5.58 -2.96 0.90
CA ALA A 56 -5.55 -2.39 2.23
C ALA A 56 -6.83 -1.57 2.51
N PRO A 57 -7.22 -1.42 3.78
CA PRO A 57 -8.33 -0.56 4.18
C PRO A 57 -8.04 0.93 3.88
N ASP A 58 -9.10 1.73 3.79
CA ASP A 58 -9.00 3.16 3.50
C ASP A 58 -8.17 3.89 4.56
N GLY A 59 -7.28 4.79 4.11
CA GLY A 59 -6.38 5.52 4.99
C GLY A 59 -5.15 4.73 5.46
N TYR A 60 -4.97 3.48 5.01
CA TYR A 60 -3.79 2.66 5.35
C TYR A 60 -2.85 2.45 4.16
N VAL A 61 -1.59 2.12 4.47
CA VAL A 61 -0.59 1.75 3.47
C VAL A 61 -0.80 0.30 3.04
N LYS A 62 -0.78 0.04 1.73
CA LYS A 62 -0.78 -1.31 1.17
C LYS A 62 0.62 -1.92 1.26
N PRO A 63 0.78 -3.12 1.85
CA PRO A 63 2.04 -3.85 1.85
C PRO A 63 2.50 -4.20 0.42
N VAL A 64 3.82 -4.16 0.21
CA VAL A 64 4.46 -4.51 -1.07
C VAL A 64 5.08 -5.91 -1.06
N LYS A 65 4.98 -6.63 0.06
CA LYS A 65 5.50 -7.99 0.28
C LYS A 65 4.41 -8.85 0.93
N ALA A 66 4.65 -10.16 0.99
CA ALA A 66 3.85 -11.07 1.80
C ALA A 66 3.75 -10.58 3.25
N VAL A 67 2.55 -10.60 3.81
CA VAL A 67 2.26 -10.18 5.20
C VAL A 67 2.36 -11.34 6.18
N ALA A 68 2.30 -12.58 5.69
CA ALA A 68 2.56 -13.78 6.47
C ALA A 68 3.02 -14.93 5.57
N THR A 69 3.81 -15.83 6.12
CA THR A 69 4.16 -17.14 5.55
C THR A 69 3.94 -18.25 6.57
N PHE A 70 3.68 -19.45 6.08
CA PHE A 70 3.57 -20.69 6.86
C PHE A 70 3.75 -21.91 5.94
N ARG A 71 3.99 -23.08 6.54
CA ARG A 71 4.08 -24.37 5.83
C ARG A 71 3.11 -25.38 6.41
N ILE A 72 2.65 -26.31 5.57
CA ILE A 72 1.79 -27.43 5.93
C ILE A 72 2.52 -28.73 5.57
N ASN A 73 2.68 -29.64 6.54
CA ASN A 73 3.29 -30.97 6.32
C ASN A 73 2.25 -31.97 5.77
N ASP A 74 2.68 -33.20 5.51
CA ASP A 74 1.82 -34.24 4.93
C ASP A 74 0.71 -34.69 5.91
N GLU A 75 0.90 -34.47 7.21
CA GLU A 75 -0.08 -34.69 8.27
C GLU A 75 -1.11 -33.55 8.40
N GLY A 76 -0.94 -32.44 7.66
CA GLY A 76 -1.83 -31.28 7.70
C GLY A 76 -1.54 -30.29 8.83
N GLU A 77 -0.43 -30.44 9.54
CA GLU A 77 -0.01 -29.55 10.62
C GLU A 77 0.69 -28.29 10.07
N VAL A 78 0.40 -27.15 10.70
CA VAL A 78 0.96 -25.86 10.30
C VAL A 78 2.20 -25.53 11.14
N PHE A 79 3.34 -25.34 10.48
CA PHE A 79 4.64 -25.00 11.09
C PHE A 79 5.33 -23.83 10.37
N GLU A 80 6.49 -23.40 10.89
CA GLU A 80 7.29 -22.28 10.32
C GLU A 80 6.46 -21.01 10.04
N LYS A 81 5.64 -20.60 11.01
CA LYS A 81 4.79 -19.41 10.90
C LYS A 81 5.61 -18.15 11.11
N SER A 82 5.56 -17.22 10.15
CA SER A 82 6.16 -15.88 10.31
C SER A 82 5.48 -15.00 11.37
N LEU A 83 4.23 -15.30 11.72
CA LEU A 83 3.45 -14.58 12.73
C LEU A 83 3.08 -15.55 13.85
N GLU A 84 3.57 -15.31 15.07
CA GLU A 84 3.29 -16.17 16.23
C GLU A 84 1.83 -16.08 16.67
N ASP A 85 1.25 -14.88 16.66
CA ASP A 85 -0.12 -14.60 17.11
C ASP A 85 -1.15 -14.59 15.96
N GLY A 86 -0.68 -14.75 14.71
CA GLY A 86 -1.50 -14.68 13.51
C GLY A 86 -2.13 -13.30 13.26
N ARG A 87 -1.60 -12.22 13.85
CA ARG A 87 -2.10 -10.85 13.67
C ARG A 87 -1.37 -10.13 12.54
N ILE A 88 -2.13 -9.57 11.62
CA ILE A 88 -1.63 -8.71 10.55
C ILE A 88 -2.03 -7.28 10.88
N ILE A 89 -1.05 -6.39 10.95
CA ILE A 89 -1.23 -4.99 11.36
C ILE A 89 -0.99 -4.06 10.16
N ASN A 90 -1.92 -3.13 9.91
CA ASN A 90 -1.67 -2.03 8.98
C ASN A 90 -1.31 -0.73 9.69
N TYR A 91 -0.45 0.03 9.01
CA TYR A 91 -0.04 1.37 9.43
C TYR A 91 -0.82 2.42 8.62
N PRO A 92 -1.31 3.49 9.28
CA PRO A 92 -1.99 4.57 8.58
C PRO A 92 -1.05 5.21 7.57
N ARG A 93 -1.61 5.70 6.47
CA ARG A 93 -0.86 6.44 5.45
C ARG A 93 -0.33 7.73 6.09
N PRO A 94 0.98 8.02 5.99
CA PRO A 94 1.49 9.29 6.48
C PRO A 94 0.88 10.42 5.64
N GLU A 95 0.26 11.37 6.33
CA GLU A 95 -0.05 12.67 5.73
C GLU A 95 1.27 13.44 5.66
N LEU A 96 1.75 13.67 4.45
CA LEU A 96 2.91 14.54 4.28
C LEU A 96 2.48 15.96 4.62
N PRO A 97 3.27 16.71 5.40
CA PRO A 97 2.99 18.12 5.60
C PRO A 97 2.95 18.79 4.23
N ALA A 98 2.08 19.77 4.04
CA ALA A 98 2.11 20.61 2.86
C ALA A 98 3.50 21.26 2.74
N THR A 99 4.35 20.74 1.85
CA THR A 99 5.67 21.30 1.58
C THR A 99 5.51 22.41 0.55
N GLY A 100 5.30 23.61 1.05
CA GLY A 100 5.07 24.81 0.23
C GLY A 100 4.20 25.79 1.00
N GLY A 101 4.83 26.60 1.84
CA GLY A 101 4.13 27.74 2.44
C GLY A 101 3.76 28.79 1.39
N PRO A 102 2.98 29.81 1.76
CA PRO A 102 2.55 30.88 0.86
C PRO A 102 3.68 31.59 0.08
N GLY A 103 4.93 31.48 0.55
CA GLY A 103 6.11 32.08 -0.11
C GLY A 103 6.38 31.60 -1.53
N ILE A 104 5.97 30.37 -1.92
CA ILE A 104 6.15 29.88 -3.30
C ILE A 104 5.42 30.78 -4.32
N PHE A 105 4.25 31.31 -3.93
CA PHE A 105 3.43 32.14 -4.80
C PHE A 105 4.12 33.48 -5.10
N VAL A 106 4.86 34.05 -4.15
CA VAL A 106 5.59 35.32 -4.35
C VAL A 106 6.64 35.18 -5.46
N TYR A 107 7.44 34.12 -5.43
CA TYR A 107 8.46 33.88 -6.46
C TYR A 107 7.84 33.55 -7.82
N LEU A 108 6.76 32.76 -7.85
CA LEU A 108 6.01 32.47 -9.08
C LEU A 108 5.44 33.74 -9.72
N PHE A 109 4.86 34.64 -8.92
CA PHE A 109 4.32 35.90 -9.44
C PHE A 109 5.42 36.84 -9.92
N ILE A 110 6.53 36.99 -9.18
CA ILE A 110 7.66 37.83 -9.61
C ILE A 110 8.28 37.27 -10.90
N GLY A 111 8.55 35.96 -10.95
CA GLY A 111 9.12 35.30 -12.12
C GLY A 111 8.21 35.41 -13.35
N SER A 112 6.91 35.13 -13.18
CA SER A 112 5.92 35.28 -14.26
C SER A 112 5.82 36.72 -14.76
N SER A 113 5.83 37.70 -13.85
CA SER A 113 5.83 39.13 -14.19
C SER A 113 7.07 39.54 -14.99
N LEU A 114 8.26 39.08 -14.58
CA LEU A 114 9.51 39.32 -15.31
C LEU A 114 9.45 38.72 -16.73
N CYS A 115 8.96 37.49 -16.87
CA CYS A 115 8.81 36.85 -18.18
C CYS A 115 7.81 37.58 -19.09
N LEU A 116 6.67 38.05 -18.53
CA LEU A 116 5.67 38.80 -19.29
C LEU A 116 6.23 40.14 -19.77
N VAL A 117 6.91 40.89 -18.90
CA VAL A 117 7.57 42.17 -19.27
C VAL A 117 8.57 41.93 -20.41
N ALA A 118 9.41 40.91 -20.30
CA ALA A 118 10.36 40.57 -21.36
C ALA A 118 9.68 40.18 -22.68
N PHE A 119 8.58 39.42 -22.63
CA PHE A 119 7.82 39.03 -23.81
C PHE A 119 7.20 40.24 -24.53
N PHE A 120 6.60 41.17 -23.79
CA PHE A 120 6.02 42.38 -24.36
C PHE A 120 7.07 43.36 -24.85
N TRP A 121 8.21 43.49 -24.17
CA TRP A 121 9.31 44.32 -24.63
C TRP A 121 9.93 43.77 -25.92
N ASN A 122 10.12 42.44 -26.02
CA ASN A 122 10.60 41.79 -27.23
C ASN A 122 9.60 41.89 -28.40
N ARG A 123 8.28 41.86 -28.13
CA ARG A 123 7.27 42.03 -29.19
C ARG A 123 7.17 43.48 -29.67
N SER A 124 7.29 44.44 -28.74
CA SER A 124 7.25 45.89 -29.03
C SER A 124 8.48 46.35 -29.80
N SER A 125 9.68 45.90 -29.43
CA SER A 125 10.94 46.27 -30.12
C SER A 125 11.02 45.75 -31.57
N ARG A 126 10.23 44.73 -31.92
CA ARG A 126 10.12 44.22 -33.30
C ARG A 126 9.18 45.02 -34.19
N PHE A 127 8.36 45.92 -33.64
CA PHE A 127 7.45 46.80 -34.40
C PHE A 127 8.07 48.16 -34.74
N THR A 128 9.12 48.58 -34.03
CA THR A 128 9.79 49.89 -34.24
C THR A 128 11.02 49.80 -35.15
N ARG A 129 11.06 48.82 -36.07
CA ARG A 129 12.13 48.67 -37.06
C ARG A 129 11.59 48.59 -38.47
#